data_AF-A0A846U0C2-F1
#
_entry.id   AF-A0A846U0C2-F1
#
_cell.length_a   1.000
_cell.length_b   1.000
_cell.length_c   1.000
_cell.angle_alpha   90.00
_cell.angle_beta   90.00
_cell.angle_gamma   90.00
#
_symmetry.space_group_name_H-M   'P 1'
#
loop_
_entity.id
_entity.type
_entity.pdbx_description
1 polymer ?
#
loop_
_entity_poly.entity_id
_entity_poly.type
_entity_poly.pdbx_seq_one_letter_code
_entity_poly.pdbx_strand_id
1 'polypeptide(L)'
;STNRQRFQAELMNVLNEQNLALKSALVHALVSELGEHDDDGEPVTKAGKPEPNTALRDTENVPWDQVIHEYLEREVKPFVPDAWIDESKTKEGAEIPFTRHFYKYVPPRPLEEIDRDLDEVLGRIRARLGQVEA
;
A
#
# COMPACT_ATOMS: atom_id res chain seq x y z
N SER A 1 22.57 19.10 -7.09
CA SER A 1 23.14 18.04 -7.94
C SER A 1 21.98 17.17 -8.41
N THR A 2 21.85 16.89 -9.70
CA THR A 2 20.84 15.98 -10.26
C THR A 2 21.23 14.50 -10.16
N ASN A 3 22.47 14.21 -9.78
CA ASN A 3 22.96 12.85 -9.58
C ASN A 3 23.11 12.54 -8.07
N ARG A 4 22.48 11.45 -7.63
CA ARG A 4 22.47 10.98 -6.24
C ARG A 4 23.86 10.65 -5.70
N GLN A 5 24.71 9.97 -6.47
CA GLN A 5 26.05 9.56 -6.04
C GLN A 5 26.95 10.77 -5.84
N ARG A 6 26.92 11.72 -6.78
CA ARG A 6 27.64 12.98 -6.68
C ARG A 6 27.16 13.80 -5.47
N PHE A 7 25.85 13.92 -5.29
CA PHE A 7 25.28 14.62 -4.13
C PHE A 7 25.75 13.99 -2.81
N GLN A 8 25.70 12.67 -2.69
CA GLN A 8 26.16 11.97 -1.49
C GLN A 8 27.66 12.17 -1.23
N ALA A 9 28.50 12.17 -2.27
CA ALA A 9 29.92 12.45 -2.12
C ALA A 9 30.17 13.90 -1.64
N GLU A 10 29.50 14.88 -2.23
CA GLU A 10 29.57 16.29 -1.82
C GLU A 10 29.06 16.49 -0.39
N LEU A 11 27.93 15.87 -0.03
CA LEU A 11 27.36 15.92 1.32
C LEU A 11 28.33 15.32 2.35
N MET A 12 28.90 14.16 2.08
CA MET A 12 29.86 13.53 2.99
C MET A 12 31.13 14.37 3.17
N ASN A 13 31.61 15.03 2.12
CA ASN A 13 32.76 15.95 2.23
C ASN A 13 32.43 17.12 3.17
N VAL A 14 31.29 17.79 2.98
CA VAL A 14 30.87 18.92 3.82
C VAL A 14 30.66 18.49 5.28
N LEU A 15 30.05 17.32 5.51
CA LEU A 15 29.85 16.79 6.87
C LEU A 15 31.18 16.52 7.57
N ASN A 16 32.15 15.95 6.85
CA ASN A 16 33.49 15.70 7.38
C ASN A 16 34.25 17.00 7.70
N GLU A 17 34.14 18.03 6.86
CA GLU A 17 34.73 19.35 7.13
C GLU A 17 34.17 19.99 8.40
N GLN A 18 32.89 19.75 8.70
CA GLN A 18 32.24 20.20 9.94
C GLN A 18 32.42 19.23 11.11
N ASN A 19 33.24 18.19 10.96
CA ASN A 19 33.51 17.17 11.97
C ASN A 19 32.25 16.41 12.44
N LEU A 20 31.24 16.30 11.57
CA LEU A 20 29.96 15.63 11.81
C LEU A 20 29.95 14.25 11.14
N ALA A 21 30.13 13.20 11.93
CA ALA A 21 30.07 11.81 11.43
C ALA A 21 28.63 11.28 11.42
N LEU A 22 27.98 11.26 10.25
CA LEU A 22 26.66 10.62 10.09
C LEU A 22 26.81 9.13 9.75
N LYS A 23 25.95 8.31 10.36
CA LYS A 23 25.78 6.91 9.95
C LYS A 23 25.08 6.82 8.60
N SER A 24 25.39 5.80 7.81
CA SER A 24 24.79 5.54 6.49
C SER A 24 23.24 5.60 6.49
N ALA A 25 22.59 5.09 7.54
CA ALA A 25 21.14 5.15 7.67
C ALA A 25 20.58 6.58 7.73
N LEU A 26 21.27 7.51 8.39
CA LEU A 26 20.85 8.92 8.47
C LEU A 26 21.08 9.65 7.15
N VAL A 27 22.18 9.35 6.45
CA VAL A 27 22.44 9.87 5.10
C VAL A 27 21.36 9.37 4.13
N HIS A 28 20.98 8.10 4.22
CA HIS A 28 19.90 7.55 3.42
C HIS A 28 18.56 8.25 3.69
N ALA A 29 18.22 8.47 4.97
CA ALA A 29 16.99 9.18 5.35
C ALA A 29 16.98 10.62 4.80
N LEU A 30 18.06 11.37 4.96
CA LEU A 30 18.18 12.74 4.42
C LEU A 30 17.99 12.79 2.90
N VAL A 31 18.68 11.89 2.17
CA VAL A 31 18.58 11.84 0.71
C VAL A 31 17.17 11.43 0.25
N SER A 32 16.52 10.53 0.98
CA SER A 32 15.17 10.06 0.66
C SER A 32 14.09 11.09 0.95
N GLU A 33 14.25 11.91 1.99
CA GLU A 33 13.25 12.92 2.40
C GLU A 33 13.41 14.25 1.66
N LEU A 34 14.64 14.61 1.31
CA LEU A 34 14.94 15.89 0.65
C LEU A 34 15.14 15.75 -0.87
N GLY A 35 15.18 14.53 -1.38
CA GLY A 35 15.24 14.24 -2.81
C GLY A 35 13.86 13.96 -3.39
N GLU A 36 13.72 14.18 -4.69
CA GLU A 36 12.55 13.77 -5.46
C GLU A 36 12.95 12.73 -6.51
N HIS A 37 11.98 11.91 -6.92
CA HIS A 37 12.16 11.00 -8.04
C HIS A 37 12.06 11.77 -9.35
N ASP A 38 12.96 11.46 -10.28
CA ASP A 38 13.01 12.04 -11.62
C ASP A 38 13.04 10.89 -12.63
N ASP A 39 11.97 10.75 -13.41
CA ASP A 39 11.79 9.68 -14.41
C ASP A 39 12.79 9.82 -15.57
N ASP A 40 13.27 11.04 -15.84
CA ASP A 40 14.27 11.33 -16.88
C ASP A 40 15.71 11.33 -16.34
N GLY A 41 15.87 11.04 -15.04
CA GLY A 41 17.14 11.05 -14.34
C GLY A 41 18.06 9.87 -14.68
N GLU A 42 19.32 9.96 -14.26
CA GLU A 42 20.26 8.84 -14.41
C GLU A 42 19.85 7.64 -13.52
N PRO A 43 19.80 6.41 -14.06
CA PRO A 43 19.41 5.25 -13.29
C PRO A 43 20.31 5.03 -12.07
N VAL A 44 19.70 5.03 -10.88
CA VAL A 44 20.42 4.66 -9.66
C VAL A 44 20.64 3.16 -9.67
N THR A 45 21.89 2.72 -9.51
CA THR A 45 22.24 1.29 -9.47
C THR A 45 22.78 0.88 -8.11
N LYS A 46 22.48 -0.36 -7.73
CA LYS A 46 23.04 -1.05 -6.57
C LYS A 46 23.68 -2.35 -7.02
N ALA A 47 24.99 -2.47 -6.79
CA ALA A 47 25.78 -3.62 -7.24
C ALA A 47 25.61 -3.93 -8.75
N GLY A 48 25.52 -2.89 -9.59
CA GLY A 48 25.40 -3.01 -11.05
C GLY A 48 23.98 -3.30 -11.56
N LYS A 49 22.98 -3.41 -10.67
CA LYS A 49 21.56 -3.56 -11.06
C LYS A 49 20.81 -2.26 -10.78
N PRO A 50 19.90 -1.80 -11.68
CA PRO A 50 19.00 -0.69 -11.38
C PRO A 50 18.24 -0.93 -10.07
N GLU A 51 18.11 0.11 -9.26
CA GLU A 51 17.33 0.06 -8.02
C GLU A 51 15.83 0.03 -8.37
N PRO A 52 15.08 -0.99 -7.93
CA PRO A 52 13.66 -1.06 -8.24
C PRO A 52 12.89 0.02 -7.48
N ASN A 53 12.01 0.74 -8.18
CA ASN A 53 11.11 1.70 -7.56
C ASN A 53 9.99 0.95 -6.82
N THR A 54 9.96 1.06 -5.49
CA THR A 54 8.96 0.36 -4.68
C THR A 54 7.54 0.90 -4.84
N ALA A 55 7.39 2.15 -5.32
CA ALA A 55 6.09 2.76 -5.59
C ALA A 55 5.41 2.19 -6.84
N LEU A 56 6.18 1.58 -7.75
CA LEU A 56 5.68 0.98 -9.00
C LEU A 56 5.42 -0.53 -8.89
N ARG A 57 5.43 -1.08 -7.67
CA ARG A 57 5.16 -2.51 -7.46
C ARG A 57 3.67 -2.80 -7.67
N ASP A 58 3.39 -3.80 -8.50
CA ASP A 58 2.03 -4.29 -8.72
C ASP A 58 1.94 -5.81 -8.56
N THR A 59 0.72 -6.36 -8.54
CA THR A 59 0.43 -7.79 -8.45
C THR A 59 -0.58 -8.19 -9.50
N GLU A 60 -0.21 -9.16 -10.33
CA GLU A 60 -1.09 -9.73 -11.34
C GLU A 60 -1.68 -11.07 -10.89
N ASN A 61 -2.99 -11.22 -11.10
CA ASN A 61 -3.69 -12.49 -10.87
C ASN A 61 -3.65 -13.32 -12.16
N VAL A 62 -2.71 -14.25 -12.21
CA VAL A 62 -2.56 -15.16 -13.36
C VAL A 62 -3.52 -16.34 -13.22
N PRO A 63 -4.33 -16.67 -14.25
CA PRO A 63 -5.15 -17.87 -14.25
C PRO A 63 -4.34 -19.13 -14.00
N TRP A 64 -4.89 -20.06 -13.22
CA TRP A 64 -4.19 -21.26 -12.75
C TRP A 64 -3.67 -22.16 -13.88
N ASP A 65 -4.32 -22.14 -15.04
CA ASP A 65 -4.00 -22.94 -16.21
C ASP A 65 -2.94 -22.29 -17.13
N GLN A 66 -2.40 -21.13 -16.77
CA GLN A 66 -1.43 -20.39 -17.57
C GLN A 66 -0.03 -20.39 -16.98
N VAL A 67 0.97 -20.39 -17.86
CA VAL A 67 2.38 -20.25 -17.48
C VAL A 67 2.67 -18.78 -17.16
N ILE A 68 3.10 -18.50 -15.93
CA ILE A 68 3.30 -17.14 -15.41
C ILE A 68 4.21 -16.29 -16.31
N HIS A 69 5.33 -16.83 -16.78
CA HIS A 69 6.25 -16.07 -17.63
C HIS A 69 5.66 -15.76 -19.01
N GLU A 70 4.87 -16.68 -19.60
CA GLU A 70 4.19 -16.42 -20.88
C GLU A 70 3.11 -15.35 -20.72
N TYR A 71 2.40 -15.36 -19.58
CA TYR A 71 1.45 -14.31 -19.23
C TYR A 71 2.14 -12.95 -19.11
N LEU A 72 3.28 -12.88 -18.42
CA LEU A 72 4.08 -11.65 -18.29
C LEU A 72 4.47 -11.08 -19.67
N GLU A 73 4.97 -11.92 -20.58
CA GLU A 73 5.38 -11.49 -21.93
C GLU A 73 4.19 -10.98 -22.75
N ARG A 74 3.01 -11.59 -22.60
CA ARG A 74 1.82 -11.27 -23.42
C ARG A 74 1.01 -10.10 -22.88
N GLU A 75 0.84 -10.01 -21.57
CA GLU A 75 -0.11 -9.07 -20.94
C GLU A 75 0.59 -7.91 -20.24
N VAL A 76 1.83 -8.07 -19.73
CA VAL A 76 2.51 -7.04 -18.92
C VAL A 76 3.56 -6.29 -19.72
N LYS A 77 4.52 -7.00 -20.32
CA LYS A 77 5.66 -6.40 -21.02
C LYS A 77 5.32 -5.48 -22.20
N PRO A 78 4.21 -5.64 -22.94
CA PRO A 78 3.83 -4.68 -23.96
C PRO A 78 3.54 -3.27 -23.42
N PHE A 79 3.16 -3.17 -22.14
CA PHE A 79 2.85 -1.91 -21.47
C PHE A 79 3.98 -1.45 -20.54
N VAL A 80 4.66 -2.40 -19.89
CA VAL A 80 5.77 -2.14 -18.95
C VAL A 80 6.97 -3.02 -19.34
N PRO A 81 7.80 -2.59 -20.31
CA PRO A 81 8.85 -3.45 -20.89
C PRO A 81 9.94 -3.88 -19.90
N ASP A 82 10.18 -3.08 -18.86
CA ASP A 82 11.16 -3.30 -17.79
C ASP A 82 10.60 -4.12 -16.62
N ALA A 83 9.34 -4.55 -16.69
CA ALA A 83 8.71 -5.39 -15.68
C ALA A 83 9.43 -6.74 -15.52
N TRP A 84 9.54 -7.17 -14.28
CA TRP A 84 10.14 -8.45 -13.90
C TRP A 84 9.43 -9.02 -12.66
N ILE A 85 9.55 -10.33 -12.46
CA ILE A 85 8.86 -11.04 -11.39
C ILE A 85 9.79 -11.21 -10.20
N ASP A 86 9.35 -10.73 -9.03
CA ASP A 86 9.96 -11.07 -7.76
C ASP A 86 9.43 -12.44 -7.28
N GLU A 87 10.09 -13.52 -7.71
CA GLU A 87 9.67 -14.90 -7.42
C GLU A 87 9.56 -15.20 -5.91
N SER A 88 10.26 -14.46 -5.06
CA SER A 88 10.18 -14.61 -3.61
C SER A 88 8.82 -14.21 -3.02
N LYS A 89 8.01 -13.47 -3.80
CA LYS A 89 6.70 -12.96 -3.39
C LYS A 89 5.54 -13.60 -4.15
N THR A 90 5.83 -14.51 -5.08
CA THR A 90 4.80 -15.27 -5.79
C THR A 90 4.07 -16.18 -4.80
N LYS A 91 2.73 -16.19 -4.89
CA LYS A 91 1.87 -17.05 -4.08
C LYS A 91 0.97 -17.86 -4.99
N GLU A 92 0.92 -19.16 -4.74
CA GLU A 92 -0.04 -20.05 -5.37
C GLU A 92 -1.27 -20.16 -4.45
N GLY A 93 -2.45 -19.87 -4.99
CA GLY A 93 -3.69 -20.00 -4.26
C GLY A 93 -4.90 -19.77 -5.14
N ALA A 94 -6.06 -20.17 -4.64
CA ALA A 94 -7.35 -19.87 -5.25
C ALA A 94 -8.12 -18.88 -4.36
N GLU A 95 -8.67 -17.83 -4.96
CA GLU A 95 -9.61 -16.96 -4.26
C GLU A 95 -11.00 -17.62 -4.25
N ILE A 96 -11.61 -17.72 -3.07
CA ILE A 96 -13.02 -18.10 -2.93
C ILE A 96 -13.79 -16.80 -2.66
N PRO A 97 -14.54 -16.25 -3.64
CA PRO A 97 -15.29 -15.02 -3.41
C PRO A 97 -16.52 -15.32 -2.56
N PHE A 98 -16.31 -15.31 -1.24
CA PHE A 98 -17.31 -15.69 -0.24
C PHE A 98 -18.59 -14.85 -0.38
N THR A 99 -18.45 -13.54 -0.57
CA THR A 99 -19.58 -12.63 -0.77
C THR A 99 -20.35 -12.90 -2.06
N ARG A 100 -19.70 -13.41 -3.11
CA ARG A 100 -20.39 -13.72 -4.36
C ARG A 100 -21.20 -15.01 -4.28
N HIS A 101 -20.63 -16.05 -3.66
CA HIS A 101 -21.22 -17.39 -3.68
C HIS A 101 -22.01 -17.74 -2.41
N PHE A 102 -21.66 -17.16 -1.28
CA PHE A 102 -22.22 -17.50 0.03
C PHE A 102 -23.01 -16.36 0.66
N TYR A 103 -23.14 -15.21 -0.03
CA TYR A 103 -24.03 -14.17 0.45
C TYR A 103 -25.48 -14.63 0.35
N LYS A 104 -26.09 -14.79 1.53
CA LYS A 104 -27.51 -14.95 1.69
C LYS A 104 -28.08 -13.61 2.11
N TYR A 105 -28.94 -13.03 1.28
CA TYR A 105 -29.66 -11.82 1.66
C TYR A 105 -30.44 -12.07 2.95
N VAL A 106 -30.14 -11.27 3.97
CA VAL A 106 -30.90 -11.21 5.20
C VAL A 106 -31.80 -9.99 5.10
N PRO A 107 -33.14 -10.17 4.97
CA PRO A 107 -34.03 -9.02 4.98
C PRO A 107 -33.88 -8.27 6.30
N PRO A 108 -33.97 -6.93 6.29
CA PRO A 108 -34.01 -6.16 7.52
C PRO A 108 -35.20 -6.61 8.38
N ARG A 109 -35.08 -6.41 9.70
CA ARG A 109 -36.17 -6.70 10.63
C ARG A 109 -37.43 -5.89 10.27
N PRO A 110 -38.64 -6.41 10.53
CA PRO A 110 -39.89 -5.72 10.22
C PRO A 110 -39.98 -4.35 10.87
N LEU A 111 -40.70 -3.42 10.24
CA LEU A 111 -40.84 -2.06 10.74
C LEU A 111 -41.57 -2.03 12.09
N GLU A 112 -42.54 -2.93 12.29
CA GLU A 112 -43.31 -3.05 13.52
C GLU A 112 -42.44 -3.43 14.73
N GLU A 113 -41.38 -4.20 14.49
CA GLU A 113 -40.38 -4.50 15.52
C GLU A 113 -39.51 -3.27 15.82
N ILE A 114 -39.16 -2.48 14.81
CA ILE A 114 -38.43 -1.23 14.99
C ILE A 114 -39.25 -0.24 15.84
N ASP A 115 -40.53 -0.08 15.51
CA ASP A 115 -41.45 0.82 16.20
C ASP A 115 -41.63 0.41 17.66
N ARG A 116 -41.84 -0.88 17.92
CA ARG A 116 -41.97 -1.41 19.28
C ARG A 116 -40.72 -1.13 20.12
N ASP A 117 -39.54 -1.41 19.56
CA ASP A 117 -38.29 -1.16 20.27
C ASP A 117 -38.07 0.35 20.53
N LEU A 118 -38.45 1.20 19.57
CA LEU A 118 -38.37 2.65 19.71
C LEU A 118 -39.28 3.14 20.83
N ASP A 119 -40.52 2.68 20.88
CA ASP A 119 -41.47 3.01 21.94
C ASP A 119 -40.96 2.56 23.32
N GLU A 120 -40.35 1.38 23.41
CA GLU A 120 -39.76 0.89 24.66
C GLU A 120 -38.57 1.77 25.11
N VAL A 121 -37.69 2.14 24.18
CA VAL A 121 -36.56 3.05 24.48
C VAL A 121 -37.08 4.43 24.89
N LEU A 122 -38.04 4.99 24.16
CA LEU A 122 -38.64 6.30 24.48
C LEU A 122 -39.36 6.29 25.83
N GLY A 123 -40.09 5.21 26.14
CA GLY A 123 -40.73 5.02 27.44
C GLY A 123 -39.73 5.03 28.59
N ARG A 124 -38.61 4.32 28.44
CA ARG A 124 -37.50 4.31 29.42
C ARG A 124 -36.88 5.69 29.61
N ILE A 125 -36.67 6.43 28.52
CA ILE A 125 -36.11 7.80 28.57
C ILE A 125 -37.08 8.72 29.32
N ARG A 126 -38.38 8.71 28.96
CA ARG A 126 -39.41 9.51 29.64
C ARG A 126 -39.48 9.23 31.14
N ALA A 127 -39.44 7.96 31.53
CA ALA A 127 -39.45 7.57 32.93
C ALA A 127 -38.24 8.11 33.71
N ARG A 128 -37.03 8.09 33.11
CA ARG A 128 -35.82 8.64 33.74
C ARG A 128 -35.83 10.15 33.83
N LEU A 129 -36.31 10.85 32.81
CA LEU A 129 -36.42 12.31 32.84
C LEU A 129 -37.39 12.77 33.94
N GLY A 130 -38.53 12.07 34.10
CA GLY A 130 -39.46 12.34 35.18
C GLY A 130 -38.91 12.12 36.60
N GLN A 131 -37.85 11.31 36.76
CA GLN A 131 -37.16 11.13 38.06
C GLN A 131 -36.20 12.28 38.39
N VAL A 132 -35.80 13.10 37.40
CA VAL A 132 -34.88 14.24 37.57
C VAL A 132 -35.65 15.55 37.72
N GLU A 133 -36.86 15.62 37.15
CA GLU A 133 -37.76 16.78 37.30
C GLU A 133 -38.53 16.80 38.64
N ALA A 134 -38.51 15.72 39.41
CA ALA A 134 -39.13 15.57 40.73
C ALA A 134 -38.10 15.70 41.87
#